data_AF-A0A968QDC3-F1
#
_entry.id   AF-A0A968QDC3-F1
#
_cell.length_a   1.000
_cell.length_b   1.000
_cell.length_c   1.000
_cell.angle_alpha   90.00
_cell.angle_beta   90.00
_cell.angle_gamma   90.00
#
_symmetry.space_group_name_H-M   'P 1'
#
loop_
_entity.id
_entity.type
_entity.pdbx_description
1 polymer ?
#
loop_
_entity_poly.entity_id
_entity_poly.type
_entity_poly.pdbx_seq_one_letter_code
_entity_poly.pdbx_strand_id
1 'polypeptide(L)'
;MLNDSSLKVSPHGSFKVSQLCKNVAICEATKGDRYEWGNASETEPAFLVYLGCSEAEISGYLKTINTFYRCSWSEIRKPKYLSEFEAEIKIRGMQRYADSYAFGLDYLVESESAKHIGCDSDEYNYYTTGYIPRW
;
A
#
# COMPACT_ATOMS: atom_id res chain seq x y z
N MET A 1 -15.92 4.62 0.11
CA MET A 1 -15.85 3.95 1.42
C MET A 1 -14.85 2.81 1.28
N LEU A 2 -13.72 2.87 1.99
CA LEU A 2 -12.75 1.77 2.01
C LEU A 2 -13.39 0.60 2.76
N ASN A 3 -13.51 -0.57 2.12
CA ASN A 3 -14.04 -1.78 2.75
C ASN A 3 -12.98 -2.36 3.70
N ASP A 4 -12.90 -1.83 4.91
CA ASP A 4 -11.98 -2.28 5.95
C ASP A 4 -12.38 -3.67 6.48
N SER A 5 -11.74 -4.72 5.96
CA SER A 5 -11.85 -6.07 6.56
C SER A 5 -10.72 -6.25 7.57
N SER A 6 -11.05 -6.39 8.86
CA SER A 6 -10.05 -6.54 9.92
C SER A 6 -9.32 -7.89 9.82
N LEU A 7 -8.05 -7.88 9.42
CA LEU A 7 -7.21 -9.08 9.32
C LEU A 7 -6.68 -9.54 10.67
N LYS A 8 -6.28 -8.60 11.53
CA LYS A 8 -5.70 -8.93 12.83
C LYS A 8 -5.80 -7.77 13.80
N VAL A 9 -6.29 -8.03 15.00
CA VAL A 9 -6.22 -7.08 16.12
C VAL A 9 -5.16 -7.59 17.10
N SER A 10 -4.33 -6.69 17.63
CA SER A 10 -3.41 -7.04 18.71
C SER A 10 -4.21 -7.56 19.92
N PRO A 11 -3.83 -8.69 20.55
CA PRO A 11 -4.53 -9.21 21.72
C PRO A 11 -4.50 -8.24 22.92
N HIS A 12 -3.59 -7.25 22.89
CA HIS A 12 -3.48 -6.19 23.89
C HIS A 12 -3.94 -4.82 23.35
N GLY A 13 -4.62 -4.77 22.19
CA GLY A 13 -5.20 -3.55 21.63
C GLY A 13 -4.18 -2.49 21.24
N SER A 14 -2.94 -2.88 20.94
CA SER A 14 -1.84 -1.95 20.64
C SER A 14 -1.74 -1.54 19.17
N PHE A 15 -2.29 -2.36 18.26
CA PHE A 15 -2.40 -2.09 16.84
C PHE A 15 -3.58 -2.85 16.24
N LYS A 16 -4.07 -2.36 15.10
CA LYS A 16 -5.08 -3.00 14.26
C LYS A 16 -4.53 -3.16 12.86
N VAL A 17 -4.67 -4.35 12.28
CA VAL A 17 -4.37 -4.64 10.88
C VAL A 17 -5.67 -4.76 10.11
N SER A 18 -5.87 -3.88 9.14
CA SER A 18 -7.03 -3.86 8.26
C SER A 18 -6.58 -4.07 6.82
N GLN A 19 -7.34 -4.85 6.05
CA GLN A 19 -7.17 -4.96 4.61
C GLN A 19 -8.00 -3.89 3.92
N LEU A 20 -7.37 -3.10 3.05
CA LEU A 20 -8.02 -2.01 2.29
C LEU A 20 -8.47 -2.48 0.90
N CYS A 21 -7.65 -3.31 0.26
CA CYS A 21 -7.97 -4.01 -0.99
C CYS A 21 -7.23 -5.35 -1.02
N LYS A 22 -7.40 -6.14 -2.09
CA LYS A 22 -6.86 -7.49 -2.21
C LYS A 22 -5.37 -7.57 -1.83
N ASN A 23 -4.57 -6.64 -2.32
CA ASN A 23 -3.13 -6.62 -2.15
C ASN A 23 -2.61 -5.49 -1.25
N VAL A 24 -3.46 -4.71 -0.58
CA VAL A 24 -3.02 -3.65 0.35
C VAL A 24 -3.66 -3.86 1.71
N ALA A 25 -2.81 -3.94 2.74
CA ALA A 25 -3.21 -3.92 4.13
C ALA A 25 -2.44 -2.85 4.90
N ILE A 26 -3.04 -2.32 5.96
CA ILE A 26 -2.40 -1.37 6.86
C ILE A 26 -2.38 -1.91 8.28
N CYS A 27 -1.32 -1.60 9.02
CA CYS A 27 -1.26 -1.78 10.46
C CYS A 27 -1.22 -0.42 11.12
N GLU A 28 -2.33 -0.03 11.73
CA GLU A 28 -2.49 1.24 12.42
C GLU A 28 -2.20 1.06 13.91
N ALA A 29 -1.50 2.03 14.48
CA ALA A 29 -1.38 2.15 15.93
C ALA A 29 -2.75 2.55 16.49
N THR A 30 -3.06 2.12 17.71
CA THR A 30 -4.37 2.47 18.30
C THR A 30 -4.45 3.94 18.74
N LYS A 31 -3.30 4.60 18.97
CA LYS A 31 -3.23 6.00 19.39
C LYS A 31 -1.91 6.66 19.00
N GLY A 32 -2.00 7.77 18.27
CA GLY A 32 -0.86 8.61 17.90
C GLY A 32 0.25 7.83 17.19
N ASP A 33 1.49 8.21 17.47
CA ASP A 33 2.68 7.56 16.91
C ASP A 33 3.49 6.79 17.96
N ARG A 34 2.86 5.86 18.66
CA ARG A 34 3.52 5.06 19.72
C ARG A 34 4.75 4.28 19.23
N TYR A 35 4.81 3.96 17.94
CA TYR A 35 5.87 3.16 17.34
C TYR A 35 6.81 3.98 16.44
N GLU A 36 6.70 5.31 16.51
CA GLU A 36 7.52 6.28 15.79
C GLU A 36 7.49 6.11 14.26
N TRP A 37 6.43 5.55 13.68
CA TRP A 37 6.33 5.31 12.24
C TRP A 37 6.33 6.59 11.39
N GLY A 38 6.08 7.76 12.00
CA GLY A 38 6.36 9.07 11.44
C GLY A 38 5.23 9.66 10.58
N ASN A 39 4.04 9.09 10.63
CA ASN A 39 2.89 9.49 9.81
C ASN A 39 1.58 9.62 10.62
N ALA A 40 1.66 9.84 11.93
CA ALA A 40 0.49 10.26 12.70
C ALA A 40 0.14 11.73 12.45
N SER A 41 -1.14 12.05 12.53
CA SER A 41 -1.66 13.41 12.64
C SER A 41 -2.35 13.60 13.99
N GLU A 42 -2.89 14.79 14.25
CA GLU A 42 -3.67 15.06 15.47
C GLU A 42 -4.93 14.19 15.56
N THR A 43 -5.50 13.81 14.42
CA THR A 43 -6.78 13.09 14.32
C THR A 43 -6.62 11.64 13.89
N GLU A 44 -5.49 11.25 13.33
CA GLU A 44 -5.26 9.91 12.77
C GLU A 44 -3.97 9.29 13.34
N PRO A 45 -4.01 8.02 13.78
CA PRO A 45 -2.81 7.36 14.28
C PRO A 45 -1.81 7.05 13.16
N ALA A 46 -0.57 6.80 13.57
CA ALA A 46 0.47 6.33 12.66
C ALA A 46 0.16 4.92 12.13
N PHE A 47 0.66 4.60 10.95
CA PHE A 47 0.43 3.31 10.31
C PHE A 47 1.62 2.81 9.49
N LEU A 48 1.67 1.49 9.32
CA LEU A 48 2.51 0.81 8.34
C LEU A 48 1.65 0.29 7.20
N VAL A 49 2.20 0.26 6.00
CA VAL A 49 1.55 -0.33 4.83
C VAL A 49 2.21 -1.65 4.47
N TYR A 50 1.40 -2.62 4.09
CA TYR A 50 1.80 -3.91 3.54
C TYR A 50 1.21 -4.05 2.15
N LEU A 51 2.08 -4.22 1.17
CA LEU A 51 1.72 -4.38 -0.23
C LEU A 51 2.10 -5.79 -0.70
N GLY A 52 1.11 -6.58 -1.09
CA GLY A 52 1.28 -7.89 -1.69
C GLY A 52 1.58 -7.77 -3.18
N CYS A 53 2.57 -8.50 -3.66
CA CYS A 53 2.94 -8.49 -5.08
C CYS A 53 3.58 -9.82 -5.50
N SER A 54 3.68 -10.05 -6.81
CA SER A 54 4.53 -11.10 -7.36
C SER A 54 6.02 -10.73 -7.26
N GLU A 55 6.92 -11.71 -7.31
CA GLU A 55 8.36 -11.45 -7.25
C GLU A 55 8.86 -10.56 -8.39
N ALA A 56 8.24 -10.67 -9.57
CA ALA A 56 8.58 -9.86 -10.75
C ALA A 56 8.26 -8.37 -10.56
N GLU A 57 7.23 -8.05 -9.79
CA GLU A 57 6.76 -6.66 -9.59
C GLU A 57 7.54 -5.91 -8.49
N ILE A 58 8.29 -6.62 -7.64
CA ILE A 58 9.00 -6.04 -6.48
C ILE A 58 9.83 -4.82 -6.89
N SER A 59 10.64 -4.97 -7.95
CA SER A 59 11.55 -3.90 -8.38
C SER A 59 10.80 -2.64 -8.84
N GLY A 60 9.67 -2.82 -9.53
CA GLY A 60 8.79 -1.74 -9.95
C GLY A 60 8.17 -1.02 -8.77
N TYR A 61 7.62 -1.78 -7.81
CA TYR A 61 7.04 -1.19 -6.59
C TYR A 61 8.07 -0.44 -5.77
N LEU A 62 9.26 -0.98 -5.54
CA LEU A 62 10.30 -0.28 -4.79
C LEU A 62 10.69 1.05 -5.46
N LYS A 63 10.80 1.07 -6.79
CA LYS A 63 11.05 2.31 -7.53
C LYS A 63 9.92 3.32 -7.32
N THR A 64 8.66 2.86 -7.42
CA THR A 64 7.48 3.72 -7.26
C THR A 64 7.37 4.27 -5.83
N ILE A 65 7.55 3.42 -4.82
CA ILE A 65 7.53 3.79 -3.39
C ILE A 65 8.55 4.87 -3.07
N ASN A 66 9.77 4.75 -3.60
CA ASN A 66 10.82 5.73 -3.36
C ASN A 66 10.61 7.04 -4.15
N THR A 67 10.11 6.95 -5.38
CA THR A 67 10.03 8.12 -6.29
C THR A 67 8.75 8.93 -6.09
N PHE A 68 7.60 8.25 -6.04
CA PHE A 68 6.27 8.86 -6.09
C PHE A 68 5.66 9.02 -4.69
N TYR A 69 5.84 8.01 -3.83
CA TYR A 69 5.32 8.04 -2.45
C TYR A 69 6.33 8.61 -1.45
N ARG A 70 7.60 8.79 -1.87
CA ARG A 70 8.72 9.32 -1.07
C ARG A 70 8.81 8.72 0.33
N CYS A 71 8.53 7.42 0.44
CA CYS A 71 8.50 6.74 1.72
C CYS A 71 9.91 6.66 2.31
N SER A 72 10.01 6.77 3.62
CA SER A 72 11.31 6.80 4.31
C SER A 72 12.00 5.45 4.33
N TRP A 73 11.23 4.37 4.26
CA TRP A 73 11.77 3.01 4.37
C TRP A 73 10.82 1.96 3.80
N SER A 74 11.39 0.93 3.17
CA SER A 74 10.68 -0.24 2.66
C SER A 74 11.50 -1.52 2.84
N GLU A 75 10.86 -2.62 3.22
CA GLU A 75 11.48 -3.96 3.37
C GLU A 75 10.64 -5.01 2.66
N ILE A 76 11.30 -5.88 1.89
CA ILE A 76 10.68 -7.07 1.31
C ILE A 76 10.74 -8.18 2.35
N ARG A 77 9.61 -8.85 2.58
CA ARG A 77 9.54 -10.00 3.48
C ARG A 77 8.62 -11.08 2.94
N LYS A 78 8.68 -12.25 3.59
CA LYS A 78 7.71 -13.31 3.35
C LYS A 78 6.31 -12.82 3.71
N PRO A 79 5.30 -13.06 2.86
CA PRO A 79 3.92 -12.66 3.11
C PRO A 79 3.41 -13.17 4.44
N LYS A 80 2.84 -12.26 5.24
CA LYS A 80 2.30 -12.58 6.57
C LYS A 80 0.82 -12.25 6.67
N TYR A 81 0.41 -11.11 6.11
CA TYR A 81 -0.98 -10.66 6.12
C TYR A 81 -1.64 -10.91 4.76
N LEU A 82 -0.85 -10.90 3.69
CA LEU A 82 -1.30 -11.07 2.32
C LEU A 82 -0.77 -12.39 1.74
N SER A 83 -1.15 -13.52 2.36
CA SER A 83 -0.58 -14.85 2.10
C SER A 83 -0.85 -15.42 0.71
N GLU A 84 -1.74 -14.80 -0.06
CA GLU A 84 -2.03 -15.19 -1.45
C GLU A 84 -1.00 -14.65 -2.46
N PHE A 85 -0.10 -13.76 -2.03
CA PHE A 85 0.96 -13.18 -2.85
C PHE A 85 2.29 -13.89 -2.63
N GLU A 86 3.25 -13.68 -3.53
CA GLU A 86 4.58 -14.28 -3.44
C GLU A 86 5.50 -13.49 -2.50
N ALA A 87 5.34 -12.16 -2.50
CA ALA A 87 6.10 -11.24 -1.67
C ALA A 87 5.21 -10.19 -1.00
N GLU A 88 5.64 -9.70 0.16
CA GLU A 88 4.99 -8.61 0.87
C GLU A 88 6.01 -7.52 1.16
N ILE A 89 5.73 -6.31 0.70
CA ILE A 89 6.56 -5.13 0.92
C ILE A 89 5.98 -4.38 2.12
N LYS A 90 6.76 -4.27 3.19
CA LYS A 90 6.44 -3.46 4.36
C LYS A 90 6.97 -2.05 4.14
N ILE A 91 6.11 -1.05 4.25
CA ILE A 91 6.42 0.35 3.94
C ILE A 91 6.17 1.22 5.19
N ARG A 92 7.10 2.14 5.46
CA ARG A 92 7.01 3.15 6.54
C ARG A 92 7.14 4.56 5.95
N GLY A 93 6.46 5.51 6.59
CA GLY A 93 6.52 6.92 6.20
C GLY A 93 5.65 7.26 5.00
N MET A 94 4.71 6.39 4.62
CA MET A 94 3.69 6.73 3.63
C MET A 94 2.69 7.72 4.25
N GLN A 95 2.36 8.77 3.52
CA GLN A 95 1.30 9.71 3.90
C GLN A 95 -0.07 9.07 3.69
N ARG A 96 -1.08 9.47 4.47
CA ARG A 96 -2.42 8.90 4.32
C ARG A 96 -3.13 9.41 3.06
N TYR A 97 -3.03 10.70 2.82
CA TYR A 97 -3.62 11.38 1.67
C TYR A 97 -2.53 12.00 0.81
N ALA A 98 -2.74 12.02 -0.50
CA ALA A 98 -1.84 12.69 -1.42
C ALA A 98 -1.80 14.21 -1.16
N ASP A 99 -0.63 14.81 -1.33
CA ASP A 99 -0.42 16.26 -1.29
C ASP A 99 0.32 16.74 -2.55
N SER A 100 0.72 18.02 -2.58
CA SER A 100 1.46 18.59 -3.72
C SER A 100 2.87 18.02 -3.92
N TYR A 101 3.39 17.23 -2.98
CA TYR A 101 4.76 16.75 -2.92
C TYR A 101 4.90 15.22 -3.02
N ALA A 102 3.90 14.46 -2.58
CA ALA A 102 3.90 13.01 -2.63
C ALA A 102 2.48 12.42 -2.74
N PHE A 103 2.38 11.23 -3.35
CA PHE A 103 1.16 10.44 -3.32
C PHE A 103 0.98 9.75 -1.95
N GLY A 104 -0.28 9.54 -1.56
CA GLY A 104 -0.65 8.91 -0.30
C GLY A 104 -1.17 7.48 -0.44
N LEU A 105 -1.58 6.92 0.69
CA LEU A 105 -2.23 5.62 0.80
C LEU A 105 -3.53 5.56 0.00
N ASP A 106 -4.27 6.66 -0.07
CA ASP A 106 -5.47 6.83 -0.90
C ASP A 106 -5.21 6.46 -2.37
N TYR A 107 -4.16 7.04 -2.97
CA TYR A 107 -3.78 6.77 -4.35
C TYR A 107 -3.28 5.33 -4.54
N LEU A 108 -2.54 4.79 -3.58
CA LEU A 108 -2.09 3.40 -3.64
C LEU A 108 -3.30 2.46 -3.69
N VAL A 109 -4.25 2.60 -2.76
CA VAL A 109 -5.43 1.71 -2.72
C VAL A 109 -6.27 1.86 -3.98
N GLU A 110 -6.44 3.07 -4.50
CA GLU A 110 -7.16 3.29 -5.76
C GLU A 110 -6.48 2.57 -6.93
N SER A 111 -5.17 2.79 -7.11
CA SER A 111 -4.40 2.19 -8.21
C SER A 111 -4.39 0.66 -8.15
N GLU A 112 -4.27 0.08 -6.96
CA GLU A 112 -4.25 -1.36 -6.78
C GLU A 112 -5.64 -1.99 -6.89
N SER A 113 -6.68 -1.28 -6.45
CA SER A 113 -8.05 -1.72 -6.66
C SER A 113 -8.42 -1.72 -8.15
N ALA A 114 -7.98 -0.70 -8.90
CA ALA A 114 -8.21 -0.60 -10.34
C ALA A 114 -7.56 -1.75 -11.14
N LYS A 115 -6.35 -2.18 -10.76
CA LYS A 115 -5.69 -3.36 -11.37
C LYS A 115 -6.51 -4.63 -11.25
N HIS A 116 -7.25 -4.80 -10.16
CA HIS A 116 -8.06 -5.99 -9.90
C HIS A 116 -9.49 -5.92 -10.45
N ILE A 117 -9.95 -4.74 -10.89
CA ILE A 117 -11.29 -4.55 -11.49
C ILE A 117 -11.30 -4.93 -12.99
N GLY A 118 -10.16 -5.37 -13.54
CA GLY A 118 -10.10 -5.79 -14.95
C GLY A 118 -10.15 -4.60 -15.90
N CYS A 119 -9.46 -3.50 -15.54
CA CYS A 119 -9.10 -2.51 -16.54
C CYS A 119 -8.17 -3.24 -17.52
N ASP A 120 -8.63 -3.38 -18.77
CA ASP A 120 -7.95 -4.07 -19.85
C ASP A 120 -6.49 -3.63 -19.83
N SER A 121 -5.56 -4.55 -19.53
CA SER A 121 -4.17 -4.20 -19.26
C SER A 121 -3.55 -3.42 -20.41
N ASP A 122 -4.08 -3.63 -21.62
CA ASP A 122 -3.71 -2.94 -22.84
C ASP A 122 -4.18 -1.47 -22.84
N GLU A 123 -5.36 -1.17 -22.29
CA GLU A 123 -5.88 0.19 -22.18
C GLU A 123 -5.08 1.00 -21.14
N TYR A 124 -4.78 0.40 -19.98
CA TYR A 124 -3.92 1.05 -18.98
C TYR A 124 -2.50 1.26 -19.50
N ASN A 125 -1.90 0.25 -20.16
CA ASN A 125 -0.57 0.37 -20.75
C ASN A 125 -0.53 1.39 -21.88
N TYR A 126 -1.60 1.51 -22.68
CA TYR A 126 -1.72 2.54 -23.71
C TYR A 126 -1.69 3.94 -23.10
N TYR A 127 -2.50 4.22 -22.07
CA TYR A 127 -2.56 5.56 -21.48
C TYR A 127 -1.34 5.91 -20.62
N THR A 128 -0.65 4.93 -20.03
CA THR A 128 0.47 5.19 -19.10
C THR A 128 1.86 5.00 -19.71
N THR A 129 2.02 4.12 -20.69
CA THR A 129 3.33 3.81 -21.30
C THR A 129 3.40 4.11 -22.79
N GLY A 130 2.26 4.45 -23.42
CA GLY A 130 2.17 4.62 -24.87
C GLY A 130 2.23 3.31 -25.64
N TYR A 131 2.05 2.17 -24.97
CA TYR A 131 2.03 0.86 -25.59
C TYR A 131 0.80 0.72 -26.49
N ILE A 132 1.01 0.47 -27.79
CA ILE A 132 -0.05 0.20 -28.75
C ILE A 132 0.01 -1.30 -29.05
N PRO A 133 -1.01 -2.09 -28.68
CA PRO A 133 -1.05 -3.51 -29.01
C PRO A 133 -1.04 -3.67 -30.54
N ARG A 134 -0.06 -4.42 -31.04
CA ARG A 134 -0.01 -4.83 -32.45
C ARG A 134 -0.94 -6.03 -32.60
N TRP A 135 -2.07 -5.81 -33.26
CA TRP A 135 -2.94 -6.84 -33.81
C TRP A 135 -2.19 -7.69 -34.85
#